data_AF-A0A067NQC2-F1
#
_entry.id   AF-A0A067NQC2-F1
#
_cell.length_a   1.000
_cell.length_b   1.000
_cell.length_c   1.000
_cell.angle_alpha   90.00
_cell.angle_beta   90.00
_cell.angle_gamma   90.00
#
_symmetry.space_group_name_H-M   'P 1'
#
loop_
_entity.id
_entity.type
_entity.pdbx_description
1 polymer ?
#
loop_
_entity_poly.entity_id
_entity_poly.type
_entity_poly.pdbx_seq_one_letter_code
_entity_poly.pdbx_strand_id
1 'polypeptide(L)'
;WNAFKTCIGKLYPGSDNERRWRPSDLSTIAALQSQSPMLTKDDLGVYHRKFLVPANWLLSKNSVSTQDVGRDYLAGFDPITRQKIKDRLAMVHMQHHPDDPYTITEIYTEANFIL
;
A
#
# COMPACT_ATOMS: atom_id res chain seq x y z
N TRP A 1 17.91 21.93 -16.26
CA TRP A 1 17.04 21.59 -15.11
C TRP A 1 17.54 20.36 -14.33
N ASN A 2 17.69 19.18 -14.93
CA ASN A 2 18.15 17.97 -14.21
C ASN A 2 19.55 18.12 -13.58
N ALA A 3 20.52 18.69 -14.31
CA ALA A 3 21.87 18.94 -13.79
C ALA A 3 21.88 19.83 -12.53
N PHE A 4 20.97 20.81 -12.46
CA PHE A 4 20.83 21.69 -11.30
C PHE A 4 20.30 20.95 -10.06
N LYS A 5 19.27 20.10 -10.23
CA LYS A 5 18.78 19.24 -9.14
C LYS A 5 19.85 18.28 -8.64
N THR A 6 20.65 17.71 -9.54
CA THR A 6 21.77 16.83 -9.18
C THR A 6 22.85 17.57 -8.40
N CYS A 7 23.21 18.79 -8.79
CA CYS A 7 24.16 19.62 -8.03
C CYS A 7 23.65 19.96 -6.63
N ILE A 8 22.36 20.31 -6.48
CA ILE A 8 21.76 20.57 -5.17
C ILE A 8 21.72 19.30 -4.31
N GLY A 9 21.39 18.14 -4.89
CA GLY A 9 21.41 16.86 -4.17
C GLY A 9 22.79 16.52 -3.60
N LYS A 10 23.86 16.79 -4.35
CA LYS A 10 25.24 16.55 -3.88
C LYS A 10 25.68 17.45 -2.71
N LEU A 11 25.06 18.63 -2.54
CA LEU A 11 25.37 19.56 -1.45
C LEU A 11 24.81 19.10 -0.09
N TYR A 12 23.86 18.17 -0.08
CA TYR A 12 23.25 17.65 1.13
C TYR A 12 23.44 16.12 1.19
N PRO A 13 24.50 15.64 1.89
CA PRO A 13 24.68 14.21 2.12
C PRO A 13 23.44 13.65 2.82
N GLY A 14 22.78 12.66 2.20
CA GLY A 14 21.48 12.12 2.66
C GLY A 14 20.26 12.66 1.91
N SER A 15 20.41 13.62 1.00
CA SER A 15 19.35 14.06 0.08
C SER A 15 19.24 13.21 -1.18
N ASP A 16 20.19 12.28 -1.39
CA ASP A 16 20.02 11.21 -2.34
C ASP A 16 18.83 10.36 -1.90
N ASN A 17 17.72 10.54 -2.62
CA ASN A 17 16.48 9.76 -2.51
C ASN A 17 16.69 8.26 -2.82
N GLU A 18 17.93 7.76 -2.88
CA GLU A 18 18.24 6.36 -3.17
C GLU A 18 17.69 5.40 -2.11
N ARG A 19 17.59 5.85 -0.85
CA ARG A 19 17.10 5.03 0.27
C ARG A 19 15.98 5.69 1.07
N ARG A 20 15.00 6.25 0.35
CA ARG A 20 13.88 7.01 0.89
C ARG A 20 12.89 6.15 1.70
N TRP A 21 12.63 4.93 1.25
CA TRP A 21 11.72 4.00 1.89
C TRP A 21 12.33 2.60 1.94
N ARG A 22 11.91 1.82 2.92
CA ARG A 22 12.24 0.41 3.09
C ARG A 22 10.96 -0.42 2.95
N PRO A 23 11.05 -1.70 2.51
CA PRO A 23 9.89 -2.59 2.51
C PRO A 23 9.16 -2.67 3.86
N SER A 24 9.90 -2.62 4.98
CA SER A 24 9.35 -2.57 6.33
C SER A 24 8.46 -1.36 6.63
N ASP A 25 8.57 -0.29 5.85
CA ASP A 25 7.77 0.91 6.05
C ASP A 25 6.31 0.66 5.63
N LEU A 26 6.07 -0.20 4.62
CA LEU A 26 4.72 -0.58 4.19
C LEU A 26 4.00 -1.33 5.30
N SER A 27 4.63 -2.36 5.87
CA SER A 27 4.07 -3.12 6.98
C SER A 27 3.87 -2.26 8.23
N THR A 28 4.76 -1.30 8.49
CA THR A 28 4.60 -0.33 9.59
C THR A 28 3.39 0.58 9.38
N ILE A 29 3.23 1.14 8.17
CA ILE A 29 2.07 1.99 7.83
C ILE A 29 0.77 1.18 7.95
N ALA A 30 0.76 -0.05 7.45
CA ALA A 30 -0.38 -0.96 7.56
C ALA A 30 -0.72 -1.27 9.01
N ALA A 31 0.26 -1.67 9.83
CA ALA A 31 0.04 -2.00 11.23
C ALA A 31 -0.51 -0.81 12.03
N LEU A 32 0.02 0.39 11.80
CA LEU A 32 -0.48 1.61 12.44
C LEU A 32 -1.92 1.92 12.01
N GLN A 33 -2.23 1.80 10.71
CA GLN A 33 -3.57 2.05 10.22
C GLN A 33 -4.58 1.03 10.77
N SER A 34 -4.22 -0.25 10.87
CA SER A 34 -5.13 -1.31 11.32
C SER A 34 -5.64 -1.14 12.75
N GLN A 35 -4.99 -0.30 13.55
CA GLN A 35 -5.42 0.05 14.91
C GLN A 35 -6.59 1.04 14.92
N SER A 36 -6.85 1.72 13.80
CA SER A 36 -7.94 2.68 13.63
C SER A 36 -8.85 2.23 12.48
N PRO A 37 -10.06 1.72 12.77
CA PRO A 37 -10.97 1.25 11.73
C PRO A 37 -11.36 2.39 10.79
N MET A 38 -11.35 2.12 9.49
CA MET A 38 -11.87 3.04 8.48
C MET A 38 -13.38 2.89 8.47
N LEU A 39 -14.11 3.99 8.68
CA LEU A 39 -15.58 3.96 8.75
C LEU A 39 -16.22 4.54 7.49
N THR A 40 -15.46 5.32 6.71
CA THR A 40 -15.95 6.03 5.54
C THR A 40 -15.04 5.82 4.32
N LYS A 41 -15.57 6.11 3.14
CA LYS A 41 -14.80 6.19 1.90
C LYS A 41 -13.69 7.25 1.94
N ASP A 42 -13.88 8.31 2.71
CA ASP A 42 -12.86 9.34 2.89
C ASP A 42 -11.66 8.80 3.67
N ASP A 43 -11.90 8.01 4.73
CA ASP A 43 -10.84 7.33 5.48
C ASP A 43 -10.05 6.37 4.58
N LEU A 44 -10.77 5.60 3.75
CA LEU A 44 -10.16 4.72 2.75
C LEU A 44 -9.30 5.52 1.76
N GLY A 45 -9.79 6.64 1.25
CA GLY A 45 -9.05 7.50 0.33
C GLY A 45 -7.79 8.10 0.95
N VAL A 46 -7.85 8.49 2.23
CA VAL A 46 -6.68 8.98 2.99
C VAL A 46 -5.64 7.88 3.13
N TYR A 47 -6.03 6.69 3.56
CA TYR A 47 -5.12 5.55 3.67
C TYR A 47 -4.51 5.16 2.32
N HIS A 48 -5.34 5.06 1.28
CA HIS A 48 -4.92 4.67 -0.06
C HIS A 48 -3.80 5.57 -0.58
N ARG A 49 -3.98 6.90 -0.49
CA ARG A 49 -2.95 7.86 -0.89
C ARG A 49 -1.68 7.75 -0.03
N LYS A 50 -1.84 7.61 1.30
CA LYS A 50 -0.71 7.49 2.22
C LYS A 50 0.14 6.25 1.94
N PHE A 51 -0.49 5.12 1.61
CA PHE A 51 0.19 3.86 1.34
C PHE A 51 0.81 3.82 -0.05
N LEU A 52 0.16 4.38 -1.08
CA LEU A 52 0.67 4.34 -2.45
C LEU A 52 1.97 5.13 -2.64
N VAL A 53 2.20 6.19 -1.87
CA VAL A 53 3.44 7.00 -1.98
C VAL A 53 4.71 6.15 -1.77
N PRO A 54 4.88 5.45 -0.63
CA PRO A 54 6.03 4.56 -0.44
C PRO A 54 5.96 3.32 -1.34
N ALA A 55 4.78 2.74 -1.57
CA ALA A 55 4.63 1.53 -2.38
C ALA A 55 5.08 1.74 -3.83
N ASN A 56 4.63 2.82 -4.48
CA ASN A 56 5.03 3.14 -5.86
C ASN A 56 6.52 3.43 -5.96
N TRP A 57 7.12 4.08 -4.96
CA TRP A 57 8.56 4.29 -4.93
C TRP A 57 9.31 2.96 -4.86
N LEU A 58 8.91 2.05 -3.96
CA LEU A 58 9.54 0.73 -3.80
C LEU A 58 9.38 -0.16 -5.04
N LEU A 59 8.18 -0.16 -5.65
CA LEU A 59 7.91 -0.87 -6.91
C LEU A 59 8.77 -0.33 -8.05
N SER A 60 8.93 0.99 -8.17
CA SER A 60 9.79 1.61 -9.19
C SER A 60 11.28 1.23 -9.06
N LYS A 61 11.67 0.78 -7.86
CA LYS A 61 13.02 0.30 -7.54
C LYS A 61 13.14 -1.22 -7.55
N ASN A 62 12.09 -1.95 -7.95
CA ASN A 62 12.00 -3.42 -7.87
C ASN A 62 12.39 -3.97 -6.48
N SER A 63 12.14 -3.20 -5.42
CA SER A 63 12.53 -3.55 -4.04
C SER A 63 11.46 -4.38 -3.31
N VAL A 64 10.26 -4.48 -3.90
CA VAL A 64 9.11 -5.25 -3.43
C VAL A 64 8.35 -5.80 -4.64
N SER A 65 7.65 -6.93 -4.48
CA SER A 65 6.74 -7.43 -5.51
C SER A 65 5.37 -6.76 -5.40
N THR A 66 4.59 -6.79 -6.48
CA THR A 66 3.19 -6.31 -6.46
C THR A 66 2.32 -7.12 -5.47
N GLN A 67 2.63 -8.41 -5.30
CA GLN A 67 1.97 -9.31 -4.38
C GLN A 67 2.24 -8.94 -2.92
N ASP A 68 3.50 -8.66 -2.56
CA ASP A 68 3.87 -8.24 -1.20
C ASP A 68 3.19 -6.93 -0.83
N VAL A 69 3.17 -5.98 -1.77
CA VAL A 69 2.50 -4.69 -1.59
C VAL A 69 1.00 -4.88 -1.38
N GLY A 70 0.36 -5.78 -2.14
CA GLY A 70 -1.05 -6.11 -1.95
C GLY A 70 -1.35 -6.73 -0.59
N ARG A 71 -0.49 -7.64 -0.12
CA ARG A 71 -0.57 -8.25 1.22
C ARG A 71 -0.47 -7.21 2.32
N ASP A 72 0.51 -6.31 2.25
CA ASP A 72 0.69 -5.23 3.22
C ASP A 72 -0.47 -4.23 3.17
N TYR A 73 -0.99 -3.92 1.98
CA TYR A 73 -2.15 -3.04 1.83
C TYR A 73 -3.39 -3.61 2.50
N LEU A 74 -3.69 -4.89 2.27
CA LEU A 74 -4.80 -5.57 2.94
C LEU A 74 -4.60 -5.63 4.47
N ALA A 75 -3.34 -5.69 4.93
CA ALA A 75 -3.02 -5.67 6.34
C ALA A 75 -3.29 -4.32 7.04
N GLY A 76 -3.56 -3.25 6.29
CA GLY A 76 -3.89 -1.94 6.83
C GLY A 76 -5.32 -1.78 7.34
N PHE A 77 -6.23 -2.67 6.95
CA PHE A 77 -7.62 -2.65 7.40
C PHE A 77 -7.75 -3.26 8.79
N ASP A 78 -8.68 -2.77 9.62
CA ASP A 78 -8.99 -3.43 10.89
C ASP A 78 -9.47 -4.88 10.65
N PRO A 79 -9.33 -5.80 11.64
CA PRO A 79 -9.62 -7.22 11.44
C PRO A 79 -11.03 -7.52 10.90
N ILE A 80 -12.04 -6.74 11.31
CA ILE A 80 -13.44 -6.97 10.94
C ILE A 80 -13.65 -6.57 9.48
N THR A 81 -13.25 -5.36 9.10
CA THR A 81 -13.36 -4.86 7.73
C THR A 81 -12.50 -5.70 6.78
N ARG A 82 -11.29 -6.09 7.21
CA ARG A 82 -10.39 -6.94 6.44
C ARG A 82 -11.04 -8.29 6.10
N GLN A 83 -11.73 -8.91 7.06
CA GLN A 83 -12.42 -10.18 6.79
C GLN A 83 -13.55 -10.01 5.78
N LYS A 84 -14.37 -8.96 5.92
CA LYS A 84 -15.44 -8.66 4.94
C LYS A 84 -14.90 -8.45 3.53
N ILE A 85 -13.76 -7.75 3.40
CA ILE A 85 -13.09 -7.55 2.12
C ILE A 85 -12.64 -8.90 1.54
N LYS A 86 -12.00 -9.76 2.36
CA LYS A 86 -11.57 -11.10 1.92
C LYS A 86 -12.75 -11.96 1.47
N ASP A 87 -13.84 -11.96 2.21
CA ASP A 87 -15.03 -12.75 1.87
C ASP A 87 -15.61 -12.30 0.53
N ARG A 88 -15.72 -10.97 0.32
CA ARG A 88 -16.22 -10.42 -0.94
C ARG A 88 -15.28 -10.70 -2.11
N LEU A 89 -13.97 -10.53 -1.91
CA LEU A 89 -12.95 -10.88 -2.90
C LEU A 89 -13.03 -12.35 -3.32
N ALA A 90 -13.20 -13.27 -2.38
CA ALA A 90 -13.36 -14.70 -2.67
C ALA A 90 -14.64 -15.00 -3.48
N MET A 91 -15.73 -14.25 -3.23
CA MET A 91 -16.97 -14.36 -3.99
C MET A 91 -16.85 -13.80 -5.41
N VAL A 92 -16.14 -12.68 -5.59
CA VAL A 92 -15.96 -12.03 -6.91
C VAL A 92 -14.93 -12.77 -7.76
N HIS A 93 -13.86 -13.26 -7.14
CA HIS A 93 -12.75 -13.94 -7.80
C HIS A 93 -12.73 -15.44 -7.47
N MET A 94 -13.80 -16.16 -7.82
CA MET A 94 -13.97 -17.60 -7.48
C MET A 94 -12.87 -18.52 -7.99
N GLN A 95 -12.15 -18.14 -9.05
CA GLN A 95 -11.03 -18.93 -9.61
C GLN A 95 -9.67 -18.55 -9.00
N HIS A 96 -9.63 -17.59 -8.07
CA HIS A 96 -8.40 -17.15 -7.44
C HIS A 96 -7.97 -18.11 -6.33
N HIS A 97 -6.67 -18.38 -6.25
CA HIS A 97 -6.13 -19.29 -5.25
C HIS A 97 -6.10 -18.61 -3.87
N PRO A 98 -6.53 -19.27 -2.78
CA PRO A 98 -6.58 -18.66 -1.45
C PRO A 98 -5.25 -18.12 -0.92
N ASP A 99 -4.13 -18.71 -1.36
CA ASP A 99 -2.79 -18.30 -0.94
C ASP A 99 -2.21 -17.14 -1.78
N ASP A 100 -2.79 -16.85 -2.93
CA ASP A 100 -2.28 -15.82 -3.82
C ASP A 100 -2.76 -14.44 -3.35
N PRO A 101 -1.85 -13.46 -3.18
CA PRO A 101 -2.24 -12.12 -2.75
C PRO A 101 -3.09 -11.40 -3.80
N TYR A 102 -4.06 -10.62 -3.32
CA TYR A 102 -4.85 -9.72 -4.14
C TYR A 102 -4.09 -8.44 -4.46
N THR A 103 -4.36 -7.85 -5.63
CA THR A 103 -3.80 -6.56 -6.02
C THR A 103 -4.43 -5.41 -5.23
N ILE A 104 -3.70 -4.30 -5.08
CA ILE A 104 -4.26 -3.09 -4.43
C ILE A 104 -5.55 -2.63 -5.10
N THR A 105 -5.62 -2.73 -6.43
CA THR A 105 -6.79 -2.33 -7.23
C THR A 105 -8.03 -3.15 -6.89
N GLU A 106 -7.89 -4.47 -6.76
CA GLU A 106 -8.99 -5.35 -6.35
C GLU A 106 -9.41 -5.02 -4.92
N ILE A 107 -8.44 -4.97 -3.99
CA ILE A 107 -8.71 -4.67 -2.58
C ILE A 107 -9.41 -3.31 -2.42
N TYR A 108 -8.94 -2.27 -3.11
CA TYR A 108 -9.52 -0.93 -3.03
C TYR A 108 -10.96 -0.90 -3.57
N THR A 109 -11.22 -1.59 -4.68
CA THR A 109 -12.56 -1.66 -5.29
C THR A 109 -13.55 -2.30 -4.33
N GLU A 110 -13.15 -3.40 -3.69
CA GLU A 110 -13.98 -4.13 -2.75
C GLU A 110 -14.16 -3.37 -1.43
N ALA A 111 -13.11 -2.73 -0.92
CA ALA A 111 -13.19 -1.87 0.26
C ALA A 111 -14.13 -0.67 0.05
N ASN A 112 -14.10 -0.05 -1.13
CA ASN A 112 -14.95 1.08 -1.49
C ASN A 112 -16.44 0.71 -1.66
N PHE A 113 -16.76 -0.57 -1.78
CA PHE A 113 -18.14 -1.04 -1.75
C PHE A 113 -18.64 -1.30 -0.33
N ILE A 114 -17.75 -1.76 0.56
CA ILE A 114 -18.08 -2.12 1.95
C ILE A 114 -18.24 -0.86 2.82
N LEU A 115 -17.39 0.14 2.61
CA LEU A 115 -17.40 1.46 3.29
C LEU A 115 -18.30 2.46 2.56
#